data_AF-A0A454CZE1-F1
#
_entry.id   AF-A0A454CZE1-F1
#
_cell.length_a   1.000
_cell.length_b   1.000
_cell.length_c   1.000
_cell.angle_alpha   90.00
_cell.angle_beta   90.00
_cell.angle_gamma   90.00
#
_symmetry.space_group_name_H-M   'P 1'
#
loop_
_entity.id
_entity.type
_entity.pdbx_description
1 polymer ?
#
loop_
_entity_poly.entity_id
_entity_poly.type
_entity_poly.pdbx_seq_one_letter_code
_entity_poly.pdbx_strand_id
1 'polypeptide(L)'
;MEQVGLPADFSLSHDLFPAHPLTLRSLESLPEGVIEAPLAFLEVTPTLSVRTVVVNQTPNVHIKVPLIMRSLGTKNIRLIKPSTLYDGHWFERLLTHLEQSDSELSGTLFHCNEKHGGHVGDDKTFAYIVREYPVHHCEDQALVPVAALASPMPDGRLFLEHLAEQYYQQDTLAWFTDYVDLLCKVHLTLWLRYGIALESNQQNAIIAFNKEGKMTLAMKDNDAARIWPNRFKAFEQHSPVQCDQLLDQRIKVDNELALGQMFTTITLQLDIAAIVEAMAAKGIASSASLYAVVARSLAYYIDDLGAQGHETKLARELLFDSPDLYAKYLLSSGSLLSKEASGASDINKYYGLSAPNFLLLTSEDAQHAYLTAIKQSVS
;
A
#
# COMPACT_ATOMS: atom_id res chain seq x y z
N MET A 1 12.53 -26.86 19.34
CA MET A 1 12.54 -28.11 18.56
C MET A 1 11.47 -29.09 19.04
N GLU A 2 11.48 -29.50 20.30
CA GLU A 2 10.53 -30.50 20.81
C GLU A 2 9.05 -30.12 20.63
N GLN A 3 8.71 -28.84 20.77
CA GLN A 3 7.35 -28.33 20.57
C GLN A 3 6.76 -28.59 19.18
N VAL A 4 7.61 -28.83 18.18
CA VAL A 4 7.20 -29.15 16.80
C VAL A 4 7.45 -30.63 16.46
N GLY A 5 7.76 -31.46 17.46
CA GLY A 5 8.03 -32.88 17.29
C GLY A 5 9.44 -33.22 16.79
N LEU A 6 10.38 -32.28 16.86
CA LEU A 6 11.79 -32.50 16.47
C LEU A 6 12.68 -32.78 17.70
N PRO A 7 13.76 -33.59 17.56
CA PRO A 7 14.74 -33.81 18.63
C PRO A 7 15.32 -32.50 19.18
N ALA A 8 15.54 -32.43 20.50
CA ALA A 8 16.02 -31.22 21.15
C ALA A 8 17.39 -30.75 20.63
N ASP A 9 18.30 -31.69 20.34
CA ASP A 9 19.65 -31.44 19.86
C ASP A 9 19.72 -30.81 18.46
N PHE A 10 18.62 -30.82 17.69
CA PHE A 10 18.54 -30.10 16.43
C PHE A 10 18.70 -28.58 16.60
N SER A 11 18.45 -28.02 17.79
CA SER A 11 18.69 -26.58 18.04
C SER A 11 20.17 -26.19 17.97
N LEU A 12 21.09 -27.17 17.95
CA LEU A 12 22.52 -26.92 17.80
C LEU A 12 22.92 -26.64 16.34
N SER A 13 22.06 -26.98 15.38
CA SER A 13 22.38 -26.93 13.94
C SER A 13 21.25 -26.41 13.04
N HIS A 14 20.03 -26.30 13.56
CA HIS A 14 18.84 -25.88 12.81
C HIS A 14 18.09 -24.77 13.55
N ASP A 15 17.41 -23.94 12.77
CA ASP A 15 16.44 -22.95 13.25
C ASP A 15 15.01 -23.35 12.84
N LEU A 16 14.02 -22.92 13.62
CA LEU A 16 12.62 -23.10 13.24
C LEU A 16 12.22 -22.09 12.16
N PHE A 17 11.56 -22.58 11.12
CA PHE A 17 11.18 -21.79 9.95
C PHE A 17 9.68 -21.94 9.68
N PRO A 18 8.88 -20.85 9.66
CA PRO A 18 7.46 -20.94 9.36
C PRO A 18 7.22 -21.18 7.87
N ALA A 19 6.33 -22.11 7.54
CA ALA A 19 5.93 -22.37 6.17
C ALA A 19 4.40 -22.50 6.08
N HIS A 20 3.83 -22.02 4.97
CA HIS A 20 2.40 -22.19 4.73
C HIS A 20 2.08 -23.66 4.44
N PRO A 21 1.07 -24.29 5.08
CA PRO A 21 0.79 -25.71 4.88
C PRO A 21 0.44 -26.06 3.43
N LEU A 22 -0.26 -25.17 2.72
CA LEU A 22 -0.53 -25.36 1.28
C LEU A 22 0.73 -25.26 0.41
N THR A 23 1.74 -24.48 0.81
CA THR A 23 3.02 -24.41 0.09
C THR A 23 3.75 -25.73 0.27
N LEU A 24 3.93 -26.19 1.51
CA LEU A 24 4.62 -27.46 1.81
C LEU A 24 4.01 -28.64 1.05
N ARG A 25 2.67 -28.79 1.09
CA ARG A 25 1.96 -29.87 0.38
C ARG A 25 2.08 -29.82 -1.15
N SER A 26 2.45 -28.67 -1.70
CA SER A 26 2.58 -28.49 -3.16
C SER A 26 4.00 -28.72 -3.67
N LEU A 27 4.99 -28.86 -2.78
CA LEU A 27 6.37 -29.10 -3.16
C LEU A 27 6.60 -30.59 -3.41
N GLU A 28 7.33 -30.91 -4.47
CA GLU A 28 7.75 -32.29 -4.77
C GLU A 28 8.90 -32.75 -3.86
N SER A 29 9.76 -31.80 -3.44
CA SER A 29 10.89 -32.03 -2.56
C SER A 29 11.22 -30.76 -1.76
N LEU A 30 11.79 -30.93 -0.57
CA LEU A 30 12.32 -29.82 0.24
C LEU A 30 13.76 -29.49 -0.18
N PRO A 31 14.22 -28.24 -0.01
CA PRO A 31 15.62 -27.88 -0.19
C PRO A 31 16.55 -28.70 0.71
N GLU A 32 17.81 -28.84 0.31
CA GLU A 32 18.82 -29.51 1.13
C GLU A 32 18.95 -28.82 2.50
N GLY A 33 19.01 -29.62 3.57
CA GLY A 33 19.07 -29.13 4.95
C GLY A 33 17.74 -28.64 5.52
N VAL A 34 16.65 -28.66 4.75
CA VAL A 34 15.31 -28.34 5.25
C VAL A 34 14.57 -29.62 5.62
N ILE A 35 14.05 -29.66 6.84
CA ILE A 35 13.29 -30.79 7.38
C ILE A 35 11.91 -30.28 7.77
N GLU A 36 10.85 -30.92 7.26
CA GLU A 36 9.48 -30.62 7.70
C GLU A 36 9.30 -31.10 9.14
N ALA A 37 8.87 -30.19 10.01
CA ALA A 37 8.56 -30.52 11.39
C ALA A 37 7.25 -31.34 11.47
N PRO A 38 7.20 -32.42 12.27
CA PRO A 38 6.01 -33.30 12.34
C PRO A 38 4.73 -32.62 12.84
N LEU A 39 4.85 -31.57 13.65
CA LEU A 39 3.71 -30.91 14.30
C LEU A 39 3.65 -29.42 13.94
N ALA A 40 2.43 -28.92 13.71
CA ALA A 40 2.16 -27.49 13.66
C ALA A 40 2.35 -26.86 15.05
N PHE A 41 2.76 -25.59 15.09
CA PHE A 41 3.06 -24.88 16.34
C PHE A 41 2.13 -23.70 16.65
N LEU A 42 1.90 -22.84 15.65
CA LEU A 42 1.18 -21.58 15.85
C LEU A 42 -0.24 -21.66 15.31
N GLU A 43 -1.20 -21.32 16.17
CA GLU A 43 -2.58 -21.05 15.78
C GLU A 43 -2.68 -19.65 15.19
N VAL A 44 -3.14 -19.57 13.94
CA VAL A 44 -3.12 -18.34 13.14
C VAL A 44 -4.40 -18.18 12.32
N THR A 45 -4.73 -16.93 11.99
CA THR A 45 -5.87 -16.59 11.13
C THR A 45 -5.40 -15.87 9.87
N PRO A 46 -5.78 -16.32 8.66
CA PRO A 46 -5.36 -15.64 7.42
C PRO A 46 -5.99 -14.26 7.27
N THR A 47 -5.20 -13.30 6.80
CA THR A 47 -5.67 -11.95 6.40
C THR A 47 -6.16 -11.94 4.95
N LEU A 48 -6.55 -10.77 4.42
CA LEU A 48 -6.96 -10.60 3.00
C LEU A 48 -5.93 -11.12 1.99
N SER A 49 -4.63 -11.11 2.33
CA SER A 49 -3.58 -11.63 1.45
C SER A 49 -3.53 -13.16 1.40
N VAL A 50 -4.28 -13.84 2.28
CA VAL A 50 -4.27 -15.28 2.61
C VAL A 50 -2.96 -15.75 3.22
N ARG A 51 -1.83 -15.35 2.64
CA ARG A 51 -0.47 -15.77 3.00
C ARG A 51 0.16 -15.00 4.17
N THR A 52 -0.42 -13.87 4.54
CA THR A 52 -0.10 -13.17 5.78
C THR A 52 -1.12 -13.61 6.80
N VAL A 53 -0.65 -14.20 7.89
CA VAL A 53 -1.48 -14.75 8.95
C VAL A 53 -1.27 -13.97 10.25
N VAL A 54 -2.34 -13.74 10.99
CA VAL A 54 -2.32 -13.12 12.33
C VAL A 54 -2.08 -14.21 13.37
N VAL A 55 -1.18 -13.98 14.31
CA VAL A 55 -0.96 -14.92 15.43
C VAL A 55 -2.08 -14.74 16.45
N ASN A 56 -2.92 -15.77 16.66
CA ASN A 56 -4.16 -15.62 17.44
C ASN A 56 -3.92 -15.19 18.90
N GLN A 57 -2.84 -15.68 19.51
CA GLN A 57 -2.47 -15.33 20.90
C GLN A 57 -1.74 -13.99 21.01
N THR A 58 -1.31 -13.41 19.89
CA THR A 58 -0.58 -12.14 19.85
C THR A 58 -0.95 -11.39 18.57
N PRO A 59 -2.18 -10.82 18.49
CA PRO A 59 -2.75 -10.34 17.22
C PRO A 59 -2.01 -9.17 16.58
N ASN A 60 -1.15 -8.47 17.34
CA ASN A 60 -0.26 -7.45 16.80
C ASN A 60 0.92 -8.03 16.00
N VAL A 61 1.12 -9.35 16.01
CA VAL A 61 2.16 -10.06 15.25
C VAL A 61 1.52 -10.81 14.08
N HIS A 62 1.99 -10.50 12.88
CA HIS A 62 1.59 -11.11 11.63
C HIS A 62 2.79 -11.81 11.00
N ILE A 63 2.58 -12.96 10.37
CA ILE A 63 3.63 -13.71 9.66
C ILE A 63 3.24 -13.79 8.18
N LYS A 64 4.07 -13.21 7.31
CA LYS A 64 3.93 -13.28 5.85
C LYS A 64 4.83 -14.41 5.34
N VAL A 65 4.22 -15.42 4.74
CA VAL A 65 4.90 -16.57 4.14
C VAL A 65 4.57 -16.67 2.63
N PRO A 66 5.41 -17.34 1.81
CA PRO A 66 5.09 -17.68 0.45
C PRO A 66 3.87 -18.60 0.36
N LEU A 67 3.05 -18.36 -0.65
CA LEU A 67 1.93 -19.22 -1.03
C LEU A 67 1.99 -19.46 -2.53
N ILE A 68 2.16 -20.71 -2.95
CA ILE A 68 2.20 -21.11 -4.38
C ILE A 68 0.77 -21.04 -4.94
N MET A 69 0.29 -19.81 -5.10
CA MET A 69 -0.99 -19.47 -5.70
C MET A 69 -0.80 -18.29 -6.65
N ARG A 70 -1.61 -18.28 -7.72
CA ARG A 70 -1.70 -17.16 -8.66
C ARG A 70 -2.91 -16.31 -8.28
N SER A 71 -2.75 -14.99 -8.22
CA SER A 71 -3.85 -14.05 -8.00
C SER A 71 -3.54 -12.72 -8.67
N LEU A 72 -4.57 -11.97 -9.07
CA LEU A 72 -4.42 -10.75 -9.89
C LEU A 72 -3.67 -11.00 -11.21
N GLY A 73 -4.02 -12.10 -11.89
CA GLY A 73 -3.42 -12.51 -13.16
C GLY A 73 -2.54 -13.76 -13.06
N THR A 74 -2.34 -14.44 -14.19
CA THR A 74 -1.61 -15.71 -14.22
C THR A 74 -0.14 -15.52 -13.84
N LYS A 75 0.46 -14.35 -14.06
CA LYS A 75 1.90 -14.13 -13.80
C LYS A 75 2.23 -13.74 -12.36
N ASN A 76 1.23 -13.43 -11.55
CA ASN A 76 1.41 -12.97 -10.17
C ASN A 76 1.32 -14.14 -9.19
N ILE A 77 2.45 -14.86 -9.03
CA ILE A 77 2.61 -15.91 -8.01
C ILE A 77 3.00 -15.27 -6.69
N ARG A 78 2.36 -15.68 -5.59
CA ARG A 78 2.56 -15.09 -4.25
C ARG A 78 3.76 -15.65 -3.50
N LEU A 79 4.94 -15.47 -4.08
CA LEU A 79 6.25 -15.76 -3.47
C LEU A 79 6.85 -14.52 -2.77
N ILE A 80 7.96 -14.68 -2.06
CA ILE A 80 8.72 -13.58 -1.43
C ILE A 80 10.15 -13.64 -1.96
N LYS A 81 10.67 -12.55 -2.51
CA LYS A 81 12.09 -12.48 -2.89
C LYS A 81 12.93 -12.22 -1.64
N PRO A 82 14.14 -12.77 -1.51
CA PRO A 82 15.04 -12.41 -0.41
C PRO A 82 15.25 -10.90 -0.25
N SER A 83 15.40 -10.17 -1.37
CA SER A 83 15.58 -8.72 -1.37
C SER A 83 14.43 -7.97 -0.68
N THR A 84 13.19 -8.48 -0.77
CA THR A 84 12.01 -7.90 -0.12
C THR A 84 12.18 -7.72 1.38
N LEU A 85 12.91 -8.62 2.06
CA LEU A 85 13.13 -8.53 3.51
C LEU A 85 13.98 -7.29 3.85
N TYR A 86 15.07 -7.11 3.11
CA TYR A 86 16.02 -6.02 3.34
C TYR A 86 15.46 -4.67 2.88
N ASP A 87 14.86 -4.64 1.69
CA ASP A 87 14.26 -3.42 1.13
C ASP A 87 13.03 -2.99 1.94
N GLY A 88 12.22 -3.93 2.44
CA GLY A 88 11.12 -3.63 3.36
C GLY A 88 11.60 -3.02 4.68
N HIS A 89 12.64 -3.60 5.29
CA HIS A 89 13.25 -3.05 6.50
C HIS A 89 13.91 -1.68 6.26
N TRP A 90 14.45 -1.43 5.07
CA TRP A 90 14.94 -0.11 4.67
C TRP A 90 13.84 0.95 4.75
N PHE A 91 12.66 0.67 4.19
CA PHE A 91 11.51 1.59 4.25
C PHE A 91 10.94 1.74 5.66
N GLU A 92 10.87 0.66 6.43
CA GLU A 92 10.48 0.73 7.85
C GLU A 92 11.35 1.72 8.62
N ARG A 93 12.68 1.59 8.53
CA ARG A 93 13.63 2.48 9.23
C ARG A 93 13.47 3.93 8.80
N LEU A 94 13.32 4.16 7.50
CA LEU A 94 13.12 5.50 6.96
C LEU A 94 11.82 6.13 7.46
N LEU A 95 10.70 5.43 7.30
CA LEU A 95 9.38 5.96 7.63
C LEU A 95 9.20 6.16 9.14
N THR A 96 9.79 5.27 9.96
CA THR A 96 9.85 5.45 11.43
C THR A 96 10.66 6.69 11.79
N HIS A 97 11.79 6.94 11.11
CA HIS A 97 12.56 8.15 11.37
C HIS A 97 11.80 9.42 10.94
N LEU A 98 11.13 9.40 9.78
CA LEU A 98 10.34 10.54 9.30
C LEU A 98 9.14 10.84 10.22
N GLU A 99 8.49 9.83 10.77
CA GLU A 99 7.42 9.96 11.77
C GLU A 99 7.91 10.71 13.04
N GLN A 100 9.19 10.55 13.38
CA GLN A 100 9.79 11.17 14.58
C GLN A 100 10.41 12.55 14.30
N SER A 101 10.93 12.78 13.10
CA SER A 101 11.75 13.95 12.78
C SER A 101 11.07 15.00 11.91
N ASP A 102 10.03 14.64 11.16
CA ASP A 102 9.31 15.57 10.29
C ASP A 102 8.02 16.06 10.95
N SER A 103 7.87 17.39 11.07
CA SER A 103 6.73 18.00 11.76
C SER A 103 5.39 17.78 11.04
N GLU A 104 5.39 17.58 9.73
CA GLU A 104 4.16 17.32 8.98
C GLU A 104 3.76 15.85 9.08
N LEU A 105 4.73 14.95 9.07
CA LEU A 105 4.48 13.51 9.14
C LEU A 105 4.23 13.01 10.56
N SER A 106 4.75 13.71 11.58
CA SER A 106 4.62 13.29 12.97
C SER A 106 3.17 13.14 13.42
N GLY A 107 2.83 11.95 13.94
CA GLY A 107 1.47 11.61 14.37
C GLY A 107 0.45 11.48 13.23
N THR A 108 0.88 11.49 11.97
CA THR A 108 0.01 11.25 10.79
C THR A 108 0.29 9.92 10.10
N LEU A 109 1.48 9.36 10.24
CA LEU A 109 1.84 8.06 9.67
C LEU A 109 2.60 7.25 10.72
N PHE A 110 2.50 5.91 10.68
CA PHE A 110 3.50 5.01 11.26
C PHE A 110 3.69 3.78 10.37
N HIS A 111 4.79 3.06 10.54
CA HIS A 111 5.06 1.84 9.80
C HIS A 111 5.10 0.62 10.73
N CYS A 112 4.65 -0.54 10.23
CA CYS A 112 4.82 -1.79 10.97
C CYS A 112 6.30 -2.17 11.06
N ASN A 113 6.75 -2.74 12.18
CA ASN A 113 8.10 -3.28 12.29
C ASN A 113 8.20 -4.59 11.47
N GLU A 114 9.10 -4.64 10.49
CA GLU A 114 9.35 -5.79 9.61
C GLU A 114 10.82 -6.23 9.67
N LYS A 115 11.55 -5.84 10.72
CA LYS A 115 12.97 -6.16 10.91
C LYS A 115 13.24 -7.66 10.95
N HIS A 116 12.30 -8.45 11.45
CA HIS A 116 12.48 -9.88 11.63
C HIS A 116 11.95 -10.66 10.43
N GLY A 117 12.81 -11.47 9.81
CA GLY A 117 12.48 -12.37 8.73
C GLY A 117 13.66 -13.29 8.42
N GLY A 118 13.44 -14.25 7.54
CA GLY A 118 14.48 -15.17 7.10
C GLY A 118 14.18 -15.75 5.72
N HIS A 119 15.22 -16.25 5.06
CA HIS A 119 15.10 -16.94 3.77
C HIS A 119 16.16 -18.03 3.62
N VAL A 120 15.90 -19.03 2.79
CA VAL A 120 16.84 -20.11 2.46
C VAL A 120 17.42 -19.85 1.07
N GLY A 121 18.67 -19.37 1.01
CA GLY A 121 19.33 -19.01 -0.25
C GLY A 121 18.48 -18.03 -1.07
N ASP A 122 18.41 -18.25 -2.39
CA ASP A 122 17.58 -17.44 -3.30
C ASP A 122 16.19 -18.03 -3.58
N ASP A 123 15.79 -19.09 -2.84
CA ASP A 123 14.52 -19.75 -3.06
C ASP A 123 13.36 -18.92 -2.50
N LYS A 124 12.51 -18.44 -3.42
CA LYS A 124 11.38 -17.55 -3.10
C LYS A 124 10.20 -18.28 -2.43
N THR A 125 10.25 -19.61 -2.37
CA THR A 125 9.27 -20.44 -1.67
C THR A 125 9.62 -20.64 -0.19
N PHE A 126 10.88 -20.40 0.20
CA PHE A 126 11.37 -20.49 1.57
C PHE A 126 11.87 -19.12 2.04
N ALA A 127 10.92 -18.25 2.37
CA ALA A 127 11.15 -16.97 3.00
C ALA A 127 10.03 -16.68 4.01
N TYR A 128 10.25 -15.81 4.97
CA TYR A 128 9.19 -15.28 5.81
C TYR A 128 9.53 -13.88 6.31
N ILE A 129 8.49 -13.10 6.61
CA ILE A 129 8.60 -11.80 7.26
C ILE A 129 7.65 -11.82 8.44
N VAL A 130 8.17 -11.45 9.61
CA VAL A 130 7.36 -11.16 10.79
C VAL A 130 7.12 -9.66 10.82
N ARG A 131 5.85 -9.31 10.89
CA ARG A 131 5.34 -7.95 10.92
C ARG A 131 4.72 -7.69 12.29
N GLU A 132 5.22 -6.70 12.98
CA GLU A 132 4.72 -6.29 14.29
C GLU A 132 4.08 -4.91 14.19
N TYR A 133 2.81 -4.80 14.58
CA TYR A 133 2.16 -3.52 14.82
C TYR A 133 2.67 -2.96 16.14
N PRO A 134 3.34 -1.79 16.15
CA PRO A 134 3.92 -1.26 17.38
C PRO A 134 2.83 -0.95 18.40
N VAL A 135 2.95 -1.54 19.60
CA VAL A 135 1.91 -1.46 20.65
C VAL A 135 1.60 -0.01 21.04
N HIS A 136 2.61 0.85 21.15
CA HIS A 136 2.43 2.26 21.50
C HIS A 136 1.59 3.05 20.48
N HIS A 137 1.50 2.58 19.22
CA HIS A 137 0.58 3.13 18.24
C HIS A 137 -0.78 2.44 18.27
N CYS A 138 -0.88 1.17 18.67
CA CYS A 138 -2.07 0.36 18.40
C CYS A 138 -2.93 -0.02 19.63
N GLU A 139 -2.40 0.08 20.86
CA GLU A 139 -3.04 -0.45 22.08
C GLU A 139 -4.44 0.11 22.35
N ASP A 140 -4.69 1.36 21.95
CA ASP A 140 -5.95 2.08 22.12
C ASP A 140 -6.54 2.57 20.78
N GLN A 141 -6.12 1.99 19.66
CA GLN A 141 -6.57 2.39 18.33
C GLN A 141 -7.34 1.28 17.62
N ALA A 142 -8.40 1.67 16.91
CA ALA A 142 -9.10 0.78 15.99
C ALA A 142 -8.35 0.77 14.65
N LEU A 143 -7.72 -0.37 14.31
CA LEU A 143 -7.03 -0.55 13.03
C LEU A 143 -8.00 -1.05 11.96
N VAL A 144 -8.21 -0.23 10.93
CA VAL A 144 -9.14 -0.51 9.84
C VAL A 144 -8.38 -0.60 8.51
N PRO A 145 -8.27 -1.78 7.89
CA PRO A 145 -7.76 -1.89 6.53
C PRO A 145 -8.60 -1.05 5.58
N VAL A 146 -7.97 -0.26 4.70
CA VAL A 146 -8.69 0.58 3.73
C VAL A 146 -9.63 -0.26 2.85
N ALA A 147 -9.22 -1.50 2.52
CA ALA A 147 -10.05 -2.43 1.75
C ALA A 147 -11.39 -2.78 2.42
N ALA A 148 -11.54 -2.58 3.73
CA ALA A 148 -12.78 -2.83 4.45
C ALA A 148 -13.78 -1.66 4.35
N LEU A 149 -13.32 -0.43 4.10
CA LEU A 149 -14.14 0.79 4.22
C LEU A 149 -15.40 0.77 3.35
N ALA A 150 -15.27 0.31 2.10
CA ALA A 150 -16.35 0.20 1.14
C ALA A 150 -17.11 -1.14 1.23
N SER A 151 -16.85 -1.98 2.24
CA SER A 151 -17.53 -3.26 2.39
C SER A 151 -18.98 -3.04 2.85
N PRO A 152 -19.96 -3.73 2.25
CA PRO A 152 -21.34 -3.69 2.72
C PRO A 152 -21.46 -4.44 4.06
N MET A 153 -22.11 -3.80 5.02
CA MET A 153 -22.43 -4.36 6.33
C MET A 153 -23.81 -5.04 6.31
N PRO A 154 -24.14 -5.89 7.30
CA PRO A 154 -25.43 -6.59 7.34
C PRO A 154 -26.67 -5.69 7.30
N ASP A 155 -26.56 -4.41 7.70
CA ASP A 155 -27.61 -3.41 7.64
C ASP A 155 -27.73 -2.68 6.29
N GLY A 156 -26.88 -3.04 5.31
CA GLY A 156 -26.88 -2.51 3.94
C GLY A 156 -26.02 -1.26 3.75
N ARG A 157 -25.57 -0.62 4.84
CA ARG A 157 -24.63 0.52 4.83
C ARG A 157 -23.20 0.05 4.53
N LEU A 158 -22.36 0.97 4.10
CA LEU A 158 -20.91 0.75 4.00
C LEU A 158 -20.27 0.76 5.40
N PHE A 159 -19.18 0.04 5.58
CA PHE A 159 -18.46 0.03 6.84
C PHE A 159 -17.98 1.44 7.26
N LEU A 160 -17.60 2.30 6.31
CA LEU A 160 -17.25 3.70 6.59
C LEU A 160 -18.39 4.51 7.24
N GLU A 161 -19.66 4.18 6.98
CA GLU A 161 -20.79 4.87 7.60
C GLU A 161 -20.89 4.54 9.10
N HIS A 162 -20.49 3.33 9.48
CA HIS A 162 -20.41 2.91 10.89
C HIS A 162 -19.25 3.61 11.60
N LEU A 163 -18.12 3.83 10.90
CA LEU A 163 -17.01 4.63 11.43
C LEU A 163 -17.41 6.10 11.61
N ALA A 164 -18.13 6.67 10.65
CA ALA A 164 -18.65 8.03 10.77
C ALA A 164 -19.69 8.16 11.90
N GLU A 165 -20.55 7.16 12.09
CA GLU A 165 -21.47 7.10 13.23
C GLU A 165 -20.73 7.07 14.57
N GLN A 166 -19.68 6.26 14.67
CA GLN A 166 -18.91 6.08 15.89
C GLN A 166 -18.05 7.30 16.25
N TYR A 167 -17.40 7.92 15.26
CA TYR A 167 -16.34 8.92 15.49
C TYR A 167 -16.70 10.33 15.02
N TYR A 168 -17.68 10.51 14.14
CA TYR A 168 -17.98 11.78 13.45
C TYR A 168 -19.43 12.23 13.61
N GLN A 169 -20.16 11.74 14.63
CA GLN A 169 -21.57 12.12 14.86
C GLN A 169 -22.44 11.87 13.62
N GLN A 170 -22.16 10.79 12.87
CA GLN A 170 -22.80 10.41 11.61
C GLN A 170 -22.47 11.32 10.41
N ASP A 171 -21.57 12.30 10.56
CA ASP A 171 -21.09 13.11 9.44
C ASP A 171 -20.07 12.34 8.59
N THR A 172 -20.60 11.61 7.61
CA THR A 172 -19.79 10.79 6.69
C THR A 172 -18.94 11.64 5.74
N LEU A 173 -19.33 12.88 5.45
CA LEU A 173 -18.55 13.78 4.60
C LEU A 173 -17.36 14.39 5.35
N ALA A 174 -17.53 14.73 6.63
CA ALA A 174 -16.43 15.12 7.49
C ALA A 174 -15.40 13.98 7.63
N TRP A 175 -15.88 12.75 7.89
CA TRP A 175 -15.02 11.56 7.91
C TRP A 175 -14.24 11.39 6.59
N PHE A 176 -14.93 11.52 5.44
CA PHE A 176 -14.29 11.39 4.14
C PHE A 176 -13.27 12.49 3.87
N THR A 177 -13.53 13.72 4.31
CA THR A 177 -12.60 14.84 4.17
C THR A 177 -11.31 14.58 4.96
N ASP A 178 -11.41 14.14 6.22
CA ASP A 178 -10.24 13.79 7.04
C ASP A 178 -9.44 12.63 6.45
N TYR A 179 -10.12 11.64 5.88
CA TYR A 179 -9.47 10.52 5.19
C TYR A 179 -8.64 10.98 3.99
N VAL A 180 -9.24 11.82 3.12
CA VAL A 180 -8.57 12.37 1.96
C VAL A 180 -7.41 13.27 2.38
N ASP A 181 -7.61 14.13 3.38
CA ASP A 181 -6.59 15.05 3.89
C ASP A 181 -5.40 14.28 4.46
N LEU A 182 -5.64 13.21 5.22
CA LEU A 182 -4.58 12.35 5.74
C LEU A 182 -3.73 11.74 4.61
N LEU A 183 -4.36 11.13 3.60
CA LEU A 183 -3.66 10.51 2.48
C LEU A 183 -2.91 11.54 1.63
N CYS A 184 -3.53 12.69 1.35
CA CYS A 184 -2.89 13.77 0.60
C CYS A 184 -1.68 14.32 1.37
N LYS A 185 -1.85 14.61 2.66
CA LYS A 185 -0.77 15.11 3.52
C LYS A 185 0.43 14.18 3.51
N VAL A 186 0.22 12.89 3.80
CA VAL A 186 1.33 11.93 3.93
C VAL A 186 2.00 11.70 2.58
N HIS A 187 1.23 11.36 1.54
CA HIS A 187 1.80 10.91 0.28
C HIS A 187 2.36 12.04 -0.58
N LEU A 188 1.77 13.25 -0.56
CA LEU A 188 2.36 14.40 -1.25
C LEU A 188 3.61 14.90 -0.53
N THR A 189 3.66 14.87 0.80
CA THR A 189 4.89 15.19 1.54
C THR A 189 6.00 14.20 1.17
N LEU A 190 5.73 12.88 1.21
CA LEU A 190 6.70 11.86 0.80
C LEU A 190 7.18 12.05 -0.65
N TRP A 191 6.28 12.34 -1.59
CA TRP A 191 6.64 12.53 -2.99
C TRP A 191 7.43 13.83 -3.20
N LEU A 192 6.85 14.98 -2.84
CA LEU A 192 7.37 16.29 -3.23
C LEU A 192 8.53 16.75 -2.36
N ARG A 193 8.61 16.34 -1.09
CA ARG A 193 9.75 16.66 -0.23
C ARG A 193 10.87 15.63 -0.37
N TYR A 194 10.55 14.34 -0.35
CA TYR A 194 11.54 13.27 -0.23
C TYR A 194 11.79 12.47 -1.49
N GLY A 195 10.95 12.60 -2.53
CA GLY A 195 11.08 11.80 -3.74
C GLY A 195 10.70 10.34 -3.54
N ILE A 196 9.69 10.08 -2.70
CA ILE A 196 9.24 8.73 -2.35
C ILE A 196 7.77 8.56 -2.73
N ALA A 197 7.43 7.47 -3.40
CA ALA A 197 6.06 7.04 -3.62
C ALA A 197 5.86 5.65 -3.03
N LEU A 198 4.96 5.52 -2.06
CA LEU A 198 4.62 4.25 -1.41
C LEU A 198 3.54 3.50 -2.19
N GLU A 199 3.49 2.17 -2.03
CA GLU A 199 2.40 1.37 -2.61
C GLU A 199 1.19 1.37 -1.69
N SER A 200 0.54 2.53 -1.54
CA SER A 200 -0.67 2.75 -0.73
C SER A 200 -1.94 2.38 -1.48
N ASN A 201 -2.06 1.11 -1.87
CA ASN A 201 -3.36 0.57 -2.27
C ASN A 201 -4.14 0.14 -1.02
N GLN A 202 -5.43 -0.18 -1.20
CA GLN A 202 -6.32 -0.53 -0.09
C GLN A 202 -5.86 -1.72 0.78
N GLN A 203 -4.99 -2.60 0.26
CA GLN A 203 -4.46 -3.75 0.99
C GLN A 203 -3.28 -3.38 1.89
N ASN A 204 -2.51 -2.37 1.50
CA ASN A 204 -1.28 -1.96 2.19
C ASN A 204 -1.49 -0.79 3.16
N ALA A 205 -2.55 0.01 2.94
CA ALA A 205 -2.95 1.10 3.82
C ALA A 205 -3.94 0.61 4.89
N ILE A 206 -3.71 1.05 6.12
CA ILE A 206 -4.59 0.83 7.28
C ILE A 206 -4.80 2.20 7.94
N ILE A 207 -6.04 2.53 8.26
CA ILE A 207 -6.37 3.73 9.03
C ILE A 207 -6.52 3.32 10.49
N ALA A 208 -5.75 3.97 11.34
CA ALA A 208 -5.83 3.80 12.78
C ALA A 208 -6.63 4.95 13.38
N PHE A 209 -7.70 4.62 14.10
CA PHE A 209 -8.56 5.59 14.77
C PHE A 209 -8.28 5.58 16.27
N ASN A 210 -7.92 6.73 16.83
CA ASN A 210 -7.86 6.86 18.29
C ASN A 210 -9.27 7.00 18.89
N LYS A 211 -9.35 7.11 20.23
CA LYS A 211 -10.63 7.22 20.97
C LYS A 211 -11.44 8.45 20.56
N GLU A 212 -10.79 9.52 20.13
CA GLU A 212 -11.42 10.76 19.67
C GLU A 212 -11.74 10.75 18.16
N GLY A 213 -11.43 9.67 17.44
CA GLY A 213 -11.66 9.56 16.00
C GLY A 213 -10.56 10.12 15.11
N LYS A 214 -9.47 10.64 15.67
CA LYS A 214 -8.32 11.12 14.90
C LYS A 214 -7.70 9.97 14.12
N MET A 215 -7.57 10.15 12.81
CA MET A 215 -6.97 9.19 11.91
C MET A 215 -5.43 9.30 11.87
N THR A 216 -4.76 8.15 11.79
CA THR A 216 -3.33 8.01 11.49
C THR A 216 -3.15 6.90 10.46
N LEU A 217 -2.27 7.10 9.48
CA LEU A 217 -2.00 6.12 8.42
C LEU A 217 -0.97 5.09 8.89
N ALA A 218 -1.38 3.85 9.04
CA ALA A 218 -0.47 2.73 9.27
C ALA A 218 -0.10 2.07 7.93
N MET A 219 1.20 2.02 7.63
CA MET A 219 1.73 1.44 6.40
C MET A 219 2.45 0.10 6.65
N LYS A 220 2.43 -0.76 5.63
CA LYS A 220 3.13 -2.04 5.58
C LYS A 220 3.39 -2.46 4.13
N ASP A 221 4.21 -3.49 3.91
CA ASP A 221 4.43 -4.08 2.57
C ASP A 221 4.93 -3.04 1.53
N ASN A 222 5.96 -2.26 1.87
CA ASN A 222 6.52 -1.20 1.00
C ASN A 222 7.71 -1.65 0.13
N ASP A 223 7.88 -2.96 -0.09
CA ASP A 223 8.96 -3.54 -0.91
C ASP A 223 8.81 -3.28 -2.43
N ALA A 224 7.74 -2.61 -2.83
CA ALA A 224 7.47 -2.16 -4.20
C ALA A 224 7.29 -0.63 -4.31
N ALA A 225 7.66 0.12 -3.26
CA ALA A 225 7.75 1.57 -3.30
C ALA A 225 8.76 2.05 -4.36
N ARG A 226 8.68 3.33 -4.71
CA ARG A 226 9.61 3.98 -5.65
C ARG A 226 10.31 5.14 -4.96
N ILE A 227 11.59 5.30 -5.29
CA ILE A 227 12.42 6.41 -4.81
C ILE A 227 13.17 7.05 -5.97
N TRP A 228 13.12 8.38 -6.06
CA TRP A 228 13.94 9.14 -6.99
C TRP A 228 15.19 9.67 -6.28
N PRO A 229 16.37 9.07 -6.50
CA PRO A 229 17.56 9.39 -5.70
C PRO A 229 17.96 10.86 -5.75
N ASN A 230 17.73 11.55 -6.88
CA ASN A 230 18.11 12.97 -6.99
C ASN A 230 17.37 13.87 -6.00
N ARG A 231 16.09 13.60 -5.74
CA ARG A 231 15.30 14.37 -4.74
C ARG A 231 15.63 13.90 -3.32
N PHE A 232 15.76 12.59 -3.13
CA PHE A 232 16.07 12.02 -1.81
C PHE A 232 17.46 12.44 -1.29
N LYS A 233 18.44 12.64 -2.18
CA LYS A 233 19.84 12.98 -1.84
C LYS A 233 19.98 14.18 -0.90
N ALA A 234 19.08 15.16 -0.99
CA ALA A 234 19.09 16.32 -0.09
C ALA A 234 18.82 15.93 1.38
N PHE A 235 18.01 14.90 1.59
CA PHE A 235 17.67 14.37 2.91
C PHE A 235 18.56 13.22 3.35
N GLU A 236 19.12 12.46 2.41
CA GLU A 236 19.85 11.20 2.65
C GLU A 236 20.95 11.28 3.72
N GLN A 237 21.62 12.42 3.89
CA GLN A 237 22.65 12.61 4.92
C GLN A 237 22.10 12.59 6.35
N HIS A 238 20.83 12.93 6.52
CA HIS A 238 20.11 12.95 7.81
C HIS A 238 19.25 11.69 8.01
N SER A 239 19.15 10.86 6.97
CA SER A 239 18.39 9.61 6.97
C SER A 239 19.15 8.50 7.68
N PRO A 240 18.46 7.58 8.39
CA PRO A 240 19.10 6.37 8.94
C PRO A 240 19.52 5.38 7.83
N VAL A 241 19.09 5.59 6.60
CA VAL A 241 19.28 4.69 5.46
C VAL A 241 19.88 5.41 4.26
N GLN A 242 20.59 4.65 3.41
CA GLN A 242 21.23 5.14 2.18
C GLN A 242 20.63 4.41 0.97
N CYS A 243 20.38 5.11 -0.14
CA CYS A 243 19.76 4.55 -1.35
C CYS A 243 20.57 3.42 -1.99
N ASP A 244 21.89 3.40 -1.80
CA ASP A 244 22.76 2.35 -2.32
C ASP A 244 22.56 1.00 -1.62
N GLN A 245 21.92 0.98 -0.44
CA GLN A 245 21.55 -0.22 0.31
C GLN A 245 20.36 -0.96 -0.30
N LEU A 246 19.57 -0.30 -1.17
CA LEU A 246 18.43 -0.94 -1.84
C LEU A 246 18.90 -1.98 -2.86
N LEU A 247 18.40 -3.20 -2.70
CA LEU A 247 18.80 -4.36 -3.47
C LEU A 247 17.99 -4.48 -4.76
N ASP A 248 16.67 -4.33 -4.71
CA ASP A 248 15.83 -4.35 -5.91
C ASP A 248 16.01 -3.05 -6.70
N GLN A 249 16.72 -3.12 -7.82
CA GLN A 249 16.99 -1.97 -8.68
C GLN A 249 15.72 -1.32 -9.25
N ARG A 250 14.57 -2.00 -9.19
CA ARG A 250 13.29 -1.42 -9.60
C ARG A 250 12.76 -0.40 -8.59
N ILE A 251 13.22 -0.39 -7.34
CA ILE A 251 12.77 0.61 -6.36
C ILE A 251 13.30 2.00 -6.74
N LYS A 252 14.56 2.08 -7.18
CA LYS A 252 15.17 3.32 -7.67
C LYS A 252 14.63 3.66 -9.05
N VAL A 253 14.19 4.91 -9.23
CA VAL A 253 13.71 5.44 -10.51
C VAL A 253 14.57 6.60 -10.97
N ASP A 254 14.63 6.80 -12.28
CA ASP A 254 15.52 7.80 -12.88
C ASP A 254 14.89 9.21 -12.90
N ASN A 255 13.57 9.30 -12.77
CA ASN A 255 12.83 10.55 -12.87
C ASN A 255 11.62 10.61 -11.93
N GLU A 256 11.14 11.83 -11.72
CA GLU A 256 9.98 12.12 -10.88
C GLU A 256 8.65 11.60 -11.45
N LEU A 257 8.53 11.49 -12.78
CA LEU A 257 7.31 11.00 -13.43
C LEU A 257 6.92 9.61 -12.93
N ALA A 258 7.88 8.74 -12.66
CA ALA A 258 7.59 7.42 -12.09
C ALA A 258 6.94 7.49 -10.69
N LEU A 259 7.27 8.51 -9.88
CA LEU A 259 6.61 8.76 -8.60
C LEU A 259 5.19 9.27 -8.81
N GLY A 260 5.01 10.22 -9.72
CA GLY A 260 3.68 10.75 -10.06
C GLY A 260 2.75 9.68 -10.63
N GLN A 261 3.25 8.81 -11.51
CA GLN A 261 2.50 7.65 -12.02
C GLN A 261 2.06 6.72 -10.88
N MET A 262 2.93 6.47 -9.91
CA MET A 262 2.59 5.64 -8.76
C MET A 262 1.58 6.31 -7.83
N PHE A 263 1.74 7.59 -7.52
CA PHE A 263 0.76 8.36 -6.76
C PHE A 263 -0.61 8.36 -7.44
N THR A 264 -0.67 8.73 -8.72
CA THR A 264 -1.93 8.78 -9.49
C THR A 264 -2.62 7.42 -9.55
N THR A 265 -1.89 6.36 -9.85
CA THR A 265 -2.52 5.05 -10.09
C THR A 265 -2.76 4.25 -8.82
N ILE A 266 -2.00 4.48 -7.76
CA ILE A 266 -2.11 3.69 -6.52
C ILE A 266 -2.88 4.49 -5.47
N THR A 267 -2.35 5.62 -5.02
CA THR A 267 -2.95 6.44 -3.96
C THR A 267 -4.25 7.10 -4.43
N LEU A 268 -4.26 7.71 -5.61
CA LEU A 268 -5.45 8.42 -6.08
C LEU A 268 -6.49 7.44 -6.63
N GLN A 269 -6.13 6.59 -7.60
CA GLN A 269 -7.12 5.74 -8.28
C GLN A 269 -7.51 4.48 -7.50
N LEU A 270 -6.53 3.71 -7.01
CA LEU A 270 -6.80 2.42 -6.38
C LEU A 270 -7.12 2.52 -4.88
N ASP A 271 -7.01 3.69 -4.29
CA ASP A 271 -7.31 3.93 -2.88
C ASP A 271 -8.42 4.98 -2.73
N ILE A 272 -8.15 6.27 -2.96
CA ILE A 272 -9.12 7.36 -2.76
C ILE A 272 -10.34 7.23 -3.67
N ALA A 273 -10.14 7.12 -4.99
CA ALA A 273 -11.24 7.09 -5.96
C ALA A 273 -12.13 5.85 -5.78
N ALA A 274 -11.57 4.72 -5.34
CA ALA A 274 -12.36 3.54 -5.01
C ALA A 274 -13.37 3.81 -3.88
N ILE A 275 -13.01 4.63 -2.89
CA ILE A 275 -13.94 5.08 -1.84
C ILE A 275 -14.94 6.09 -2.37
N VAL A 276 -14.53 7.04 -3.21
CA VAL A 276 -15.43 7.99 -3.90
C VAL A 276 -16.53 7.25 -4.65
N GLU A 277 -16.16 6.30 -5.50
CA GLU A 277 -17.11 5.55 -6.31
C GLU A 277 -18.04 4.68 -5.45
N ALA A 278 -17.55 4.11 -4.35
CA ALA A 278 -18.38 3.35 -3.42
C ALA A 278 -19.42 4.25 -2.72
N MET A 279 -19.00 5.42 -2.24
CA MET A 279 -19.90 6.39 -1.60
C MET A 279 -20.95 6.94 -2.58
N ALA A 280 -20.53 7.24 -3.81
CA ALA A 280 -21.43 7.70 -4.87
C ALA A 280 -22.45 6.63 -5.26
N ALA A 281 -22.02 5.38 -5.43
CA ALA A 281 -22.89 4.25 -5.75
C ALA A 281 -23.94 3.98 -4.65
N LYS A 282 -23.62 4.32 -3.40
CA LYS A 282 -24.53 4.22 -2.25
C LYS A 282 -25.42 5.45 -2.05
N GLY A 283 -25.22 6.50 -2.85
CA GLY A 283 -26.01 7.73 -2.76
C GLY A 283 -25.69 8.58 -1.53
N ILE A 284 -24.52 8.40 -0.92
CA ILE A 284 -24.07 9.22 0.22
C ILE A 284 -23.85 10.68 -0.23
N ALA A 285 -23.21 10.86 -1.39
CA ALA A 285 -23.07 12.13 -2.08
C ALA A 285 -22.80 11.90 -3.57
N SER A 286 -22.93 12.93 -4.40
CA SER A 286 -22.60 12.82 -5.83
C SER A 286 -21.09 12.58 -6.02
N SER A 287 -20.72 11.80 -7.03
CA SER A 287 -19.33 11.61 -7.44
C SER A 287 -18.61 12.96 -7.67
N ALA A 288 -19.28 13.91 -8.34
CA ALA A 288 -18.75 15.26 -8.56
C ALA A 288 -18.39 15.98 -7.25
N SER A 289 -19.28 15.96 -6.25
CA SER A 289 -19.03 16.60 -4.95
C SER A 289 -17.89 15.94 -4.18
N LEU A 290 -17.77 14.61 -4.26
CA LEU A 290 -16.71 13.86 -3.61
C LEU A 290 -15.35 14.13 -4.28
N TYR A 291 -15.28 14.12 -5.61
CA TYR A 291 -14.07 14.52 -6.33
C TYR A 291 -13.70 15.99 -6.11
N ALA A 292 -14.67 16.87 -5.86
CA ALA A 292 -14.37 18.25 -5.47
C ALA A 292 -13.64 18.34 -4.11
N VAL A 293 -13.98 17.48 -3.15
CA VAL A 293 -13.24 17.35 -1.88
C VAL A 293 -11.81 16.87 -2.14
N VAL A 294 -11.65 15.82 -2.97
CA VAL A 294 -10.33 15.28 -3.36
C VAL A 294 -9.47 16.34 -4.05
N ALA A 295 -10.01 17.01 -5.06
CA ALA A 295 -9.30 18.06 -5.80
C ALA A 295 -8.86 19.22 -4.89
N ARG A 296 -9.73 19.65 -3.96
CA ARG A 296 -9.42 20.72 -3.00
C ARG A 296 -8.28 20.33 -2.05
N SER A 297 -8.33 19.12 -1.49
CA SER A 297 -7.29 18.62 -0.59
C SER A 297 -5.93 18.50 -1.29
N LEU A 298 -5.91 17.88 -2.48
CA LEU A 298 -4.71 17.78 -3.31
C LEU A 298 -4.12 19.16 -3.63
N ALA A 299 -4.95 20.10 -4.08
CA ALA A 299 -4.51 21.45 -4.39
C ALA A 299 -3.94 22.15 -3.15
N TYR A 300 -4.62 22.05 -2.00
CA TYR A 300 -4.16 22.64 -0.74
C TYR A 300 -2.76 22.15 -0.36
N TYR A 301 -2.53 20.84 -0.31
CA TYR A 301 -1.22 20.31 0.11
C TYR A 301 -0.12 20.55 -0.94
N ILE A 302 -0.46 20.59 -2.23
CA ILE A 302 0.49 20.97 -3.29
C ILE A 302 0.87 22.46 -3.16
N ASP A 303 -0.10 23.33 -2.93
CA ASP A 303 0.12 24.77 -2.70
C ASP A 303 0.99 25.00 -1.46
N ASP A 304 0.68 24.33 -0.35
CA ASP A 304 1.41 24.42 0.91
C ASP A 304 2.87 23.96 0.77
N LEU A 305 3.11 22.79 0.18
CA LEU A 305 4.47 22.31 -0.09
C LEU A 305 5.23 23.23 -1.06
N GLY A 306 4.53 23.82 -2.04
CA GLY A 306 5.09 24.83 -2.93
C GLY A 306 5.49 26.11 -2.19
N ALA A 307 4.67 26.58 -1.25
CA ALA A 307 4.97 27.74 -0.40
C ALA A 307 6.18 27.49 0.52
N GLN A 308 6.42 26.23 0.89
CA GLN A 308 7.63 25.80 1.62
C GLN A 308 8.87 25.63 0.71
N GLY A 309 8.74 25.88 -0.59
CA GLY A 309 9.85 25.88 -1.55
C GLY A 309 10.11 24.53 -2.22
N HIS A 310 9.20 23.56 -2.11
CA HIS A 310 9.31 22.30 -2.84
C HIS A 310 8.85 22.45 -4.30
N GLU A 311 9.55 21.79 -5.22
CA GLU A 311 9.15 21.74 -6.64
C GLU A 311 7.88 20.91 -6.79
N THR A 312 6.82 21.56 -7.29
CA THR A 312 5.44 21.02 -7.37
C THR A 312 4.86 21.04 -8.77
N LYS A 313 5.59 21.59 -9.75
CA LYS A 313 5.10 21.78 -11.12
C LYS A 313 4.57 20.49 -11.74
N LEU A 314 5.34 19.39 -11.65
CA LEU A 314 4.92 18.11 -12.24
C LEU A 314 3.64 17.57 -11.59
N ALA A 315 3.45 17.72 -10.29
CA ALA A 315 2.22 17.29 -9.62
C ALA A 315 1.01 18.06 -10.13
N ARG A 316 1.12 19.37 -10.33
CA ARG A 316 0.04 20.18 -10.94
C ARG A 316 -0.24 19.76 -12.37
N GLU A 317 0.81 19.60 -13.18
CA GLU A 317 0.67 19.19 -14.57
C GLU A 317 -0.06 17.85 -14.68
N LEU A 318 0.33 16.88 -13.86
CA LEU A 318 -0.26 15.54 -13.89
C LEU A 318 -1.68 15.49 -13.33
N LEU A 319 -1.99 16.24 -12.28
CA LEU A 319 -3.26 16.11 -11.56
C LEU A 319 -4.33 17.11 -12.02
N PHE A 320 -3.94 18.29 -12.51
CA PHE A 320 -4.86 19.39 -12.78
C PHE A 320 -4.76 20.00 -14.18
N ASP A 321 -3.60 19.93 -14.85
CA ASP A 321 -3.49 20.51 -16.20
C ASP A 321 -3.74 19.47 -17.31
N SER A 322 -3.36 18.22 -17.07
CA SER A 322 -3.56 17.13 -18.03
C SER A 322 -5.03 16.72 -18.10
N PRO A 323 -5.63 16.62 -19.31
CA PRO A 323 -7.00 16.12 -19.48
C PRO A 323 -7.11 14.62 -19.16
N ASP A 324 -5.99 13.91 -19.18
CA ASP A 324 -5.89 12.49 -18.88
C ASP A 324 -4.97 12.23 -17.69
N LEU A 325 -5.31 11.21 -16.91
CA LEU A 325 -4.50 10.62 -15.86
C LEU A 325 -3.82 9.34 -16.37
N TYR A 326 -2.68 9.01 -15.77
CA TYR A 326 -2.08 7.70 -15.95
C TYR A 326 -3.01 6.62 -15.41
N ALA A 327 -3.17 5.54 -16.15
CA ALA A 327 -3.91 4.35 -15.79
C ALA A 327 -2.98 3.15 -15.67
N LYS A 328 -3.22 2.30 -14.68
CA LYS A 328 -2.50 1.04 -14.50
C LYS A 328 -3.15 -0.08 -15.31
N TYR A 329 -2.46 -0.56 -16.34
CA TYR A 329 -3.00 -1.56 -17.27
C TYR A 329 -2.87 -3.00 -16.74
N LEU A 330 -3.52 -3.28 -15.61
CA LEU A 330 -3.45 -4.56 -14.89
C LEU A 330 -3.85 -5.76 -15.74
N LEU A 331 -4.90 -5.63 -16.56
CA LEU A 331 -5.38 -6.72 -17.42
C LEU A 331 -4.36 -7.07 -18.51
N SER A 332 -3.79 -6.06 -19.16
CA SER A 332 -2.83 -6.21 -20.24
C SER A 332 -1.52 -6.83 -19.73
N SER A 333 -0.90 -6.23 -18.72
CA SER A 333 0.42 -6.68 -18.23
C SER A 333 0.35 -7.95 -17.35
N GLY A 334 -0.74 -8.13 -16.61
CA GLY A 334 -0.92 -9.26 -15.68
C GLY A 334 -1.48 -10.53 -16.32
N SER A 335 -2.18 -10.40 -17.47
CA SER A 335 -2.93 -11.52 -18.07
C SER A 335 -2.75 -11.69 -19.58
N LEU A 336 -2.67 -10.62 -20.39
CA LEU A 336 -2.81 -10.72 -21.85
C LEU A 336 -1.49 -10.62 -22.66
N LEU A 337 -0.53 -9.80 -22.26
CA LEU A 337 0.71 -9.54 -23.03
C LEU A 337 1.91 -10.29 -22.47
N SER A 338 2.84 -10.76 -23.31
CA SER A 338 4.16 -11.25 -22.88
C SER A 338 5.04 -10.09 -22.36
N LYS A 339 6.08 -10.39 -21.57
CA LYS A 339 7.02 -9.34 -21.09
C LYS A 339 7.74 -8.65 -22.27
N GLU A 340 8.05 -9.40 -23.32
CA GLU A 340 8.66 -8.88 -24.54
C GLU A 340 7.70 -7.98 -25.33
N ALA A 341 6.40 -8.27 -25.32
CA ALA A 341 5.39 -7.48 -26.03
C ALA A 341 4.98 -6.20 -25.27
N SER A 342 5.06 -6.19 -23.93
CA SER A 342 4.70 -5.02 -23.13
C SER A 342 5.86 -4.04 -22.91
N GLY A 343 7.11 -4.47 -23.13
CA GLY A 343 8.32 -3.69 -22.83
C GLY A 343 8.52 -3.35 -21.34
N ALA A 344 7.65 -3.87 -20.46
CA ALA A 344 7.61 -3.50 -19.05
C ALA A 344 8.62 -4.32 -18.25
N SER A 345 9.57 -3.65 -17.60
CA SER A 345 10.51 -4.27 -16.65
C SER A 345 9.79 -4.80 -15.40
N ASP A 346 8.63 -4.23 -15.07
CA ASP A 346 7.73 -4.68 -14.02
C ASP A 346 6.28 -4.70 -14.51
N ILE A 347 5.67 -5.89 -14.56
CA ILE A 347 4.27 -6.06 -14.97
C ILE A 347 3.31 -5.27 -14.09
N ASN A 348 3.67 -5.03 -12.83
CA ASN A 348 2.82 -4.32 -11.88
C ASN A 348 3.01 -2.80 -11.96
N LYS A 349 3.84 -2.27 -12.86
CA LYS A 349 4.09 -0.83 -13.03
C LYS A 349 4.07 -0.46 -14.52
N TYR A 350 3.09 -1.03 -15.24
CA TYR A 350 2.81 -0.72 -16.63
C TYR A 350 1.67 0.30 -16.70
N TYR A 351 2.02 1.51 -17.14
CA TYR A 351 1.14 2.68 -17.13
C TYR A 351 0.98 3.26 -18.53
N GLY A 352 -0.20 3.81 -18.81
CA GLY A 352 -0.41 4.66 -19.98
C GLY A 352 -1.30 5.84 -19.63
N LEU A 353 -1.07 6.97 -20.30
CA LEU A 353 -1.86 8.20 -20.13
C LEU A 353 -3.13 8.06 -20.96
N SER A 354 -4.23 7.64 -20.33
CA SER A 354 -5.47 7.29 -21.04
C SER A 354 -6.73 7.29 -20.17
N ALA A 355 -6.61 7.38 -18.84
CA ALA A 355 -7.78 7.52 -17.99
C ALA A 355 -8.24 8.98 -18.05
N PRO A 356 -9.52 9.27 -18.18
CA PRO A 356 -10.01 10.64 -18.11
C PRO A 356 -9.70 11.25 -16.75
N ASN A 357 -9.32 12.54 -16.72
CA ASN A 357 -9.02 13.21 -15.47
C ASN A 357 -10.31 13.60 -14.72
N PHE A 358 -10.76 12.70 -13.84
CA PHE A 358 -11.93 12.91 -12.99
C PHE A 358 -11.78 14.06 -11.99
N LEU A 359 -10.56 14.55 -11.71
CA LEU A 359 -10.35 15.74 -10.88
C LEU A 359 -10.78 17.03 -11.59
N LEU A 360 -10.97 17.00 -12.91
CA LEU A 360 -11.52 18.13 -13.68
C LEU A 360 -13.06 18.08 -13.76
N LEU A 361 -13.67 16.99 -13.31
CA LEU A 361 -15.10 16.72 -13.42
C LEU A 361 -15.80 16.92 -12.06
N THR A 362 -15.59 18.08 -11.44
CA THR A 362 -16.04 18.42 -10.07
C THR A 362 -17.43 19.05 -10.01
N SER A 363 -18.15 19.13 -11.13
CA SER A 363 -19.57 19.47 -11.18
C SER A 363 -20.37 18.41 -11.95
N GLU A 364 -21.65 18.25 -11.61
CA GLU A 364 -22.55 17.33 -12.31
C GLU A 364 -22.68 17.68 -13.79
N ASP A 365 -22.71 18.98 -14.11
CA ASP A 365 -22.72 19.48 -15.49
C ASP A 365 -21.46 19.05 -16.26
N ALA A 366 -20.28 19.16 -15.64
CA ALA A 366 -19.02 18.74 -16.25
C ALA A 366 -18.99 17.22 -16.49
N GLN A 367 -19.44 16.43 -15.51
CA GLN A 367 -19.57 14.97 -15.66
C GLN A 367 -20.56 14.59 -16.76
N HIS A 368 -21.72 15.26 -16.82
CA HIS A 368 -22.73 15.00 -17.83
C HIS A 368 -22.25 15.37 -19.25
N ALA A 369 -21.60 16.52 -19.40
CA ALA A 369 -20.99 16.95 -20.65
C ALA A 369 -19.92 15.95 -21.12
N TYR A 370 -19.06 15.49 -20.20
CA TYR A 370 -18.03 14.50 -20.48
C TYR A 370 -18.62 13.16 -20.96
N LEU A 371 -19.60 12.61 -20.23
CA LEU A 371 -20.27 11.36 -20.59
C LEU A 371 -21.01 11.47 -21.93
N THR A 372 -21.57 12.64 -22.24
CA THR A 372 -22.22 12.92 -23.53
C THR A 372 -21.20 12.92 -24.66
N ALA A 373 -20.05 13.55 -24.48
CA ALA A 373 -18.96 13.57 -25.45
C ALA A 373 -18.40 12.16 -25.73
N ILE A 374 -18.24 11.31 -24.70
CA ILE A 374 -17.84 9.91 -24.91
C ILE A 374 -18.89 9.14 -25.71
N LYS A 375 -20.17 9.28 -25.37
CA LYS A 375 -21.23 8.57 -26.10
C LYS A 375 -21.24 8.93 -27.57
N GLN A 376 -20.93 10.18 -27.91
CA GLN A 376 -20.81 10.67 -29.28
C GLN A 376 -19.54 10.21 -30.00
N SER A 377 -18.45 9.91 -29.29
CA SER A 377 -17.18 9.47 -29.90
C SER A 377 -17.10 7.96 -30.13
N VAL A 378 -17.96 7.18 -29.46
CA VAL A 378 -18.04 5.72 -29.57
C VAL A 378 -19.19 5.26 -30.49
N SER A 379 -20.13 6.15 -30.81
CA SER A 379 -21.19 5.95 -31.81
C SER A 379 -20.74 6.37 -33.19
#